data_AF-A0A973CN14-F1
#
_entry.id   AF-A0A973CN14-F1
#
_cell.length_a   1.000
_cell.length_b   1.000
_cell.length_c   1.000
_cell.angle_alpha   90.00
_cell.angle_beta   90.00
_cell.angle_gamma   90.00
#
_symmetry.space_group_name_H-M   'P 1'
#
loop_
_entity.id
_entity.type
_entity.pdbx_description
1 polymer ?
#
loop_
_entity_poly.entity_id
_entity_poly.type
_entity_poly.pdbx_seq_one_letter_code
_entity_poly.pdbx_strand_id
1 'polypeptide(L)'
;LPFTSELDEQAQSMVSLLLRPIVCPEIPNFMQSKNMEIRLFAPGSLVSNLDFVESIFGNSGDPNITTNDAALDAKHWNGHTGFVILAPQIGKLTKKELGLPNVKDANERQTSDGMYWEDENELYNDGNSFKVTYRSDEGIVLTIISDNYFGYCKKEVKTMISYSANLFGLCEEEHAGGTLAFPAFNLGDTFMPQSEAVRRETHTYDEALAILGDRANPQDEGYAIDTLYESIIYIQETAIIDLPSQSVTWTHNDTEQTLKLLPKHTYIHPSGFKVKMEKHPGAPSYRLVGSQPKGTLCHKPCTVSGGGKSEISKSLNDALIYGPFFVANIEKDIALINEIMNKDYGERFRVMRPKERESRSINSPGRSLGSVIKLLTPSEQIYSDDYNEWLESIPHFIKALVFIIKRFYRPHWGDDWQKYFSVDVIDGQSGHELKYKNRKLVAAYLRIGYSGESAWNTFKLRQDFMPAEKIQFEDDITSSVTIPATLLKDSNPHYKNPSVKLVENCEFRLFQRPDEAINPGMDLQAESDVASHDIFLSNYAPLPVEKAREMVSDTLLFGKFTEPMQKFLLNAAAQETGYFACTNSPRIVNGEPT
;
A
#
# COMPACT_ATOMS: atom_id res chain seq x y z
N LEU A 1 10.73 -7.35 -38.21
CA LEU A 1 10.45 -7.69 -36.80
C LEU A 1 11.80 -7.85 -36.09
N PRO A 2 12.00 -7.40 -34.85
CA PRO A 2 13.25 -7.62 -34.12
C PRO A 2 13.64 -9.11 -34.06
N PHE A 3 12.65 -10.00 -33.92
CA PHE A 3 12.86 -11.45 -33.90
C PHE A 3 13.56 -12.01 -35.14
N THR A 4 13.40 -11.38 -36.31
CA THR A 4 13.98 -11.84 -37.58
C THR A 4 15.07 -10.90 -38.08
N SER A 5 15.62 -10.01 -37.24
CA SER A 5 16.54 -8.96 -37.71
C SER A 5 17.91 -9.48 -38.14
N GLU A 6 18.32 -10.65 -37.64
CA GLU A 6 19.61 -11.27 -37.95
C GLU A 6 19.52 -12.28 -39.11
N LEU A 7 18.33 -12.51 -39.67
CA LEU A 7 18.14 -13.39 -40.83
C LEU A 7 18.42 -12.64 -42.14
N ASP A 8 18.88 -13.37 -43.16
CA ASP A 8 19.10 -12.84 -44.51
C ASP A 8 17.80 -12.26 -45.12
N GLU A 9 16.68 -12.96 -44.91
CA GLU A 9 15.35 -12.50 -45.28
C GLU A 9 14.55 -12.08 -44.03
N GLN A 10 14.38 -10.76 -43.87
CA GLN A 10 13.73 -10.18 -42.70
C GLN A 10 12.21 -10.06 -42.91
N ALA A 11 11.42 -10.52 -41.93
CA ALA A 11 9.97 -10.36 -41.96
C ALA A 11 9.56 -8.90 -41.67
N GLN A 12 8.72 -8.35 -42.54
CA GLN A 12 8.15 -6.99 -42.42
C GLN A 12 6.62 -7.08 -42.39
N SER A 13 6.02 -6.76 -41.25
CA SER A 13 4.58 -6.80 -41.06
C SER A 13 4.15 -5.80 -39.99
N MET A 14 2.87 -5.44 -40.01
CA MET A 14 2.19 -4.91 -38.84
C MET A 14 1.98 -6.03 -37.83
N VAL A 15 2.00 -5.67 -36.55
CA VAL A 15 1.56 -6.49 -35.43
C VAL A 15 0.30 -5.87 -34.82
N SER A 16 -0.54 -6.68 -34.18
CA SER A 16 -1.77 -6.19 -33.56
C SER A 16 -2.12 -6.91 -32.28
N LEU A 17 -2.88 -6.26 -31.41
CA LEU A 17 -3.37 -6.79 -30.14
C LEU A 17 -4.85 -6.42 -29.94
N LEU A 18 -5.63 -7.34 -29.39
CA LEU A 18 -6.99 -7.08 -28.90
C LEU A 18 -6.95 -6.93 -27.38
N LEU A 19 -7.45 -5.82 -26.87
CA LEU A 19 -7.65 -5.57 -25.44
C LEU A 19 -9.16 -5.47 -25.15
N ARG A 20 -9.57 -5.87 -23.94
CA ARG A 20 -10.93 -5.62 -23.43
C ARG A 20 -10.89 -4.96 -22.05
N PRO A 21 -10.39 -3.71 -21.95
CA PRO A 21 -10.24 -3.05 -20.67
C PRO A 21 -11.62 -2.73 -20.05
N ILE A 22 -11.68 -2.79 -18.72
CA ILE A 22 -12.87 -2.45 -17.96
C ILE A 22 -13.17 -0.94 -18.04
N VAL A 23 -14.46 -0.64 -18.16
CA VAL A 23 -15.02 0.71 -18.25
C VAL A 23 -16.01 0.97 -17.11
N CYS A 24 -16.82 -0.02 -16.73
CA CYS A 24 -17.69 0.05 -15.56
C CYS A 24 -17.48 -1.20 -14.68
N PRO A 25 -17.28 -1.04 -13.36
CA PRO A 25 -17.16 -2.17 -12.44
C PRO A 25 -18.46 -3.00 -12.37
N GLU A 26 -18.35 -4.22 -11.88
CA GLU A 26 -19.54 -5.01 -11.56
C GLU A 26 -20.38 -4.32 -10.47
N ILE A 27 -21.69 -4.29 -10.68
CA ILE A 27 -22.69 -3.90 -9.68
C ILE A 27 -23.36 -5.19 -9.17
N PRO A 28 -23.07 -5.61 -7.93
CA PRO A 28 -23.57 -6.88 -7.40
C PRO A 28 -25.09 -7.04 -7.57
N ASN A 29 -25.51 -8.18 -8.13
CA ASN A 29 -26.91 -8.54 -8.40
C ASN A 29 -27.67 -7.62 -9.39
N PHE A 30 -26.99 -6.70 -10.09
CA PHE A 30 -27.63 -5.78 -11.03
C PHE A 30 -27.02 -5.82 -12.43
N MET A 31 -25.69 -5.68 -12.51
CA MET A 31 -24.99 -5.56 -13.80
C MET A 31 -23.59 -6.12 -13.68
N GLN A 32 -23.17 -6.98 -14.61
CA GLN A 32 -21.79 -7.43 -14.67
C GLN A 32 -20.87 -6.31 -15.15
N SER A 33 -19.56 -6.47 -14.90
CA SER A 33 -18.58 -5.50 -15.38
C SER A 33 -18.72 -5.29 -16.88
N LYS A 34 -18.50 -4.03 -17.29
CA LYS A 34 -18.60 -3.61 -18.68
C LYS A 34 -17.24 -3.20 -19.20
N ASN A 35 -16.88 -3.75 -20.34
CA ASN A 35 -15.63 -3.55 -21.03
C ASN A 35 -15.90 -2.90 -22.40
N MET A 36 -14.96 -2.08 -22.86
CA MET A 36 -14.85 -1.77 -24.29
C MET A 36 -13.91 -2.77 -24.96
N GLU A 37 -13.79 -2.72 -26.29
CA GLU A 37 -12.70 -3.39 -26.99
C GLU A 37 -11.74 -2.36 -27.62
N ILE A 38 -10.44 -2.67 -27.64
CA ILE A 38 -9.43 -1.82 -28.29
C ILE A 38 -8.56 -2.68 -29.19
N ARG A 39 -8.39 -2.24 -30.44
CA ARG A 39 -7.44 -2.81 -31.40
C ARG A 39 -6.19 -1.94 -31.46
N LEU A 40 -5.07 -2.46 -30.97
CA LEU A 40 -3.76 -1.82 -31.14
C LEU A 40 -3.08 -2.34 -32.39
N PHE A 41 -2.51 -1.44 -33.18
CA PHE A 41 -1.72 -1.73 -34.37
C PHE A 41 -0.38 -1.01 -34.29
N ALA A 42 0.70 -1.73 -34.61
CA ALA A 42 2.03 -1.14 -34.66
C ALA A 42 2.87 -1.78 -35.78
N PRO A 43 3.80 -1.05 -36.40
CA PRO A 43 4.88 -1.65 -37.19
C PRO A 43 5.60 -2.70 -36.35
N GLY A 44 5.99 -3.83 -36.96
CA GLY A 44 6.62 -4.93 -36.23
C GLY A 44 7.92 -4.55 -35.49
N SER A 45 8.59 -3.47 -35.86
CA SER A 45 9.74 -2.92 -35.10
C SER A 45 9.37 -2.41 -33.70
N LEU A 46 8.08 -2.12 -33.45
CA LEU A 46 7.55 -1.59 -32.20
C LEU A 46 6.75 -2.64 -31.40
N VAL A 47 7.04 -3.92 -31.61
CA VAL A 47 6.32 -5.03 -30.94
C VAL A 47 6.41 -4.98 -29.41
N SER A 48 7.47 -4.36 -28.85
CA SER A 48 7.60 -4.14 -27.40
C SER A 48 6.50 -3.23 -26.83
N ASN A 49 5.89 -2.35 -27.62
CA ASN A 49 4.75 -1.57 -27.18
C ASN A 49 3.49 -2.43 -26.98
N LEU A 50 3.33 -3.50 -27.77
CA LEU A 50 2.24 -4.46 -27.60
C LEU A 50 2.49 -5.33 -26.36
N ASP A 51 3.70 -5.83 -26.17
CA ASP A 51 4.10 -6.53 -24.94
C ASP A 51 3.82 -5.66 -23.69
N PHE A 52 4.22 -4.39 -23.74
CA PHE A 52 3.97 -3.44 -22.67
C PHE A 52 2.47 -3.31 -22.33
N VAL A 53 1.60 -3.03 -23.31
CA VAL A 53 0.16 -2.85 -23.03
C VAL A 53 -0.53 -4.17 -22.69
N GLU A 54 -0.10 -5.29 -23.26
CA GLU A 54 -0.61 -6.64 -22.94
C GLU A 54 -0.33 -6.97 -21.48
N SER A 55 0.87 -6.65 -21.00
CA SER A 55 1.26 -6.91 -19.60
C SER A 55 0.43 -6.10 -18.59
N ILE A 56 -0.17 -4.98 -19.01
CA ILE A 56 -0.99 -4.10 -18.17
C ILE A 56 -2.47 -4.46 -18.27
N PHE A 57 -3.00 -4.67 -19.48
CA PHE A 57 -4.44 -4.78 -19.75
C PHE A 57 -4.89 -6.17 -20.21
N GLY A 58 -3.96 -7.13 -20.31
CA GLY A 58 -4.21 -8.51 -20.74
C GLY A 58 -4.28 -8.70 -22.25
N ASN A 59 -4.39 -9.95 -22.67
CA ASN A 59 -4.56 -10.36 -24.06
C ASN A 59 -5.95 -10.96 -24.27
N SER A 60 -6.73 -10.41 -25.19
CA SER A 60 -8.10 -10.90 -25.47
C SER A 60 -8.18 -11.90 -26.63
N GLY A 61 -7.04 -12.43 -27.08
CA GLY A 61 -6.97 -13.49 -28.08
C GLY A 61 -7.09 -13.02 -29.53
N ASP A 62 -7.29 -13.99 -30.43
CA ASP A 62 -7.45 -13.74 -31.86
C ASP A 62 -8.82 -13.08 -32.16
N PRO A 63 -8.84 -11.85 -32.69
CA PRO A 63 -10.08 -11.14 -33.02
C PRO A 63 -10.91 -11.81 -34.14
N ASN A 64 -10.33 -12.74 -34.91
CA ASN A 64 -11.04 -13.39 -36.01
C ASN A 64 -11.88 -14.60 -35.56
N ILE A 65 -11.78 -14.98 -34.29
CA ILE A 65 -12.56 -16.08 -33.71
C ILE A 65 -13.82 -15.49 -33.07
N THR A 66 -14.97 -16.09 -33.36
CA THR A 66 -16.28 -15.62 -32.88
C THR A 66 -16.38 -15.54 -31.36
N THR A 67 -15.63 -16.33 -30.61
CA THR A 67 -15.63 -16.26 -29.13
C THR A 67 -15.05 -14.96 -28.60
N ASN A 68 -14.26 -14.24 -29.41
CA ASN A 68 -13.61 -12.99 -29.02
C ASN A 68 -14.28 -11.76 -29.66
N ASP A 69 -15.32 -11.95 -30.47
CA ASP A 69 -16.13 -10.86 -31.03
C ASP A 69 -16.98 -10.24 -29.90
N ALA A 70 -16.68 -8.98 -29.56
CA ALA A 70 -17.35 -8.28 -28.48
C ALA A 70 -18.86 -8.12 -28.72
N ALA A 71 -19.32 -8.06 -29.98
CA ALA A 71 -20.74 -7.94 -30.31
C ALA A 71 -21.55 -9.20 -29.92
N LEU A 72 -20.90 -10.37 -29.89
CA LEU A 72 -21.52 -11.63 -29.45
C LEU A 72 -21.53 -11.76 -27.92
N ASP A 73 -20.77 -10.93 -27.21
CA ASP A 73 -20.72 -10.83 -25.76
C ASP A 73 -21.32 -9.50 -25.25
N ALA A 74 -22.55 -9.21 -25.66
CA ALA A 74 -23.30 -8.02 -25.25
C ALA A 74 -23.50 -7.90 -23.72
N LYS A 75 -23.31 -9.01 -22.98
CA LYS A 75 -23.38 -9.01 -21.52
C LYS A 75 -22.23 -8.24 -20.89
N HIS A 76 -21.01 -8.35 -21.43
CA HIS A 76 -19.84 -7.64 -20.90
C HIS A 76 -19.38 -6.49 -21.79
N TRP A 77 -19.66 -6.50 -23.09
CA TRP A 77 -19.37 -5.34 -23.93
C TRP A 77 -20.32 -4.17 -23.63
N ASN A 78 -19.80 -2.95 -23.75
CA ASN A 78 -20.54 -1.72 -23.56
C ASN A 78 -20.96 -1.01 -24.86
N GLY A 79 -20.61 -1.59 -26.02
CA GLY A 79 -20.96 -1.03 -27.33
C GLY A 79 -19.92 -0.10 -27.94
N HIS A 80 -18.74 0.06 -27.32
CA HIS A 80 -17.70 0.96 -27.82
C HIS A 80 -16.44 0.22 -28.29
N THR A 81 -15.82 0.75 -29.34
CA THR A 81 -14.62 0.18 -29.98
C THR A 81 -13.56 1.25 -30.20
N GLY A 82 -12.34 0.95 -29.76
CA GLY A 82 -11.17 1.80 -29.88
C GLY A 82 -10.11 1.28 -30.85
N PHE A 83 -9.38 2.18 -31.50
CA PHE A 83 -8.27 1.86 -32.39
C PHE A 83 -7.05 2.71 -32.06
N VAL A 84 -5.91 2.10 -31.76
CA VAL A 84 -4.65 2.82 -31.57
C VAL A 84 -3.66 2.38 -32.65
N ILE A 85 -3.04 3.35 -33.32
CA ILE A 85 -2.02 3.10 -34.34
C ILE A 85 -0.73 3.80 -33.92
N LEU A 86 0.35 3.05 -33.74
CA LEU A 86 1.68 3.62 -33.53
C LEU A 86 2.33 3.94 -34.87
N ALA A 87 2.70 5.20 -35.08
CA ALA A 87 3.23 5.66 -36.35
C ALA A 87 4.28 6.77 -36.15
N PRO A 88 5.42 6.51 -35.48
CA PRO A 88 6.42 7.55 -35.20
C PRO A 88 6.97 8.27 -36.44
N GLN A 89 6.89 7.63 -37.61
CA GLN A 89 7.26 8.24 -38.88
C GLN A 89 6.45 9.50 -39.24
N ILE A 90 5.22 9.67 -38.72
CA ILE A 90 4.40 10.84 -39.03
C ILE A 90 4.92 12.13 -38.40
N GLY A 91 5.78 12.04 -37.38
CA GLY A 91 6.44 13.21 -36.78
C GLY A 91 7.43 13.92 -37.73
N LYS A 92 7.71 13.31 -38.89
CA LYS A 92 8.60 13.88 -39.92
C LYS A 92 7.87 14.59 -41.06
N LEU A 93 6.54 14.60 -41.02
CA LEU A 93 5.74 15.21 -42.09
C LEU A 93 5.68 16.73 -41.91
N THR A 94 5.78 17.47 -43.01
CA THR A 94 5.61 18.93 -42.99
C THR A 94 4.14 19.33 -42.79
N LYS A 95 3.91 20.53 -42.28
CA LYS A 95 2.56 21.11 -42.20
C LYS A 95 1.93 21.25 -43.59
N LYS A 96 2.74 21.62 -44.60
CA LYS A 96 2.29 21.81 -45.98
C LYS A 96 1.87 20.51 -46.67
N GLU A 97 2.64 19.42 -46.55
CA GLU A 97 2.28 18.14 -47.18
C GLU A 97 1.02 17.51 -46.56
N LEU A 98 0.74 17.83 -45.29
CA LEU A 98 -0.50 17.44 -44.60
C LEU A 98 -1.69 18.33 -44.98
N GLY A 99 -1.47 19.36 -45.82
CA GLY A 99 -2.53 20.23 -46.33
C GLY A 99 -2.97 21.34 -45.39
N LEU A 100 -2.16 21.70 -44.37
CA LEU A 100 -2.44 22.89 -43.56
C LEU A 100 -2.34 24.18 -44.40
N PRO A 101 -3.09 25.24 -44.05
CA PRO A 101 -3.06 26.49 -44.79
C PRO A 101 -1.74 27.24 -44.58
N ASN A 102 -1.38 28.10 -45.53
CA ASN A 102 -0.39 29.14 -45.27
C ASN A 102 -0.94 30.10 -44.20
N VAL A 103 -0.06 30.72 -43.40
CA VAL A 103 -0.46 31.68 -42.35
C VAL A 103 -1.45 32.76 -42.83
N LYS A 104 -1.35 33.17 -44.10
CA LYS A 104 -2.22 34.20 -44.70
C LYS A 104 -3.68 33.75 -44.87
N ASP A 105 -3.90 32.43 -44.94
CA ASP A 105 -5.20 31.81 -45.14
C ASP A 105 -5.72 31.09 -43.88
N ALA A 106 -4.94 31.12 -42.78
CA ALA A 106 -5.29 30.49 -41.52
C ALA A 106 -6.34 31.32 -40.75
N ASN A 107 -7.33 30.65 -40.17
CA ASN A 107 -8.27 31.29 -39.25
C ASN A 107 -7.65 31.47 -37.86
N GLU A 108 -8.29 32.27 -37.00
CA GLU A 108 -7.79 32.59 -35.65
C GLU A 108 -7.45 31.35 -34.81
N ARG A 109 -8.27 30.29 -34.92
CA ARG A 109 -8.04 29.05 -34.18
C ARG A 109 -6.83 28.30 -34.72
N GLN A 110 -6.69 28.21 -36.04
CA GLN A 110 -5.52 27.59 -36.68
C GLN A 110 -4.23 28.31 -36.30
N THR A 111 -4.25 29.65 -36.29
CA THR A 111 -3.11 30.45 -35.84
C THR A 111 -2.77 30.19 -34.38
N SER A 112 -3.76 30.19 -33.49
CA SER A 112 -3.56 29.92 -32.05
C SER A 112 -3.02 28.51 -31.77
N ASP A 113 -3.45 27.52 -32.53
CA ASP A 113 -3.05 26.12 -32.35
C ASP A 113 -1.78 25.76 -33.13
N GLY A 114 -1.17 26.70 -33.88
CA GLY A 114 -0.03 26.43 -34.77
C GLY A 114 -0.36 25.53 -35.96
N MET A 115 -1.64 25.42 -36.34
CA MET A 115 -2.15 24.62 -37.47
C MET A 115 -2.11 25.39 -38.80
N TYR A 116 -0.94 25.95 -39.10
CA TYR A 116 -0.63 26.69 -40.33
C TYR A 116 0.88 26.60 -40.61
N TRP A 117 1.33 26.95 -41.82
CA TRP A 117 2.76 27.11 -42.12
C TRP A 117 3.12 28.50 -42.64
N GLU A 118 4.30 28.99 -42.25
CA GLU A 118 4.96 30.16 -42.84
C GLU A 118 6.04 29.72 -43.84
N ASP A 119 6.88 28.79 -43.43
CA ASP A 119 7.86 28.07 -44.25
C ASP A 119 7.32 26.68 -44.64
N GLU A 120 7.49 26.32 -45.90
CA GLU A 120 7.02 25.05 -46.46
C GLU A 120 7.67 23.82 -45.81
N ASN A 121 8.83 23.99 -45.17
CA ASN A 121 9.60 22.93 -44.52
C ASN A 121 9.26 22.77 -43.03
N GLU A 122 8.33 23.57 -42.49
CA GLU A 122 7.91 23.42 -41.09
C GLU A 122 7.32 22.04 -40.86
N LEU A 123 7.88 21.30 -39.90
CA LEU A 123 7.35 20.02 -39.46
C LEU A 123 6.03 20.23 -38.71
N TYR A 124 5.12 19.26 -38.85
CA TYR A 124 3.90 19.24 -38.06
C TYR A 124 4.25 19.14 -36.57
N ASN A 125 3.54 19.92 -35.74
CA ASN A 125 3.79 20.04 -34.30
C ASN A 125 5.26 20.40 -33.97
N ASP A 126 5.92 21.11 -34.88
CA ASP A 126 7.33 21.53 -34.78
C ASP A 126 8.30 20.35 -34.60
N GLY A 127 7.91 19.17 -35.09
CA GLY A 127 8.69 17.93 -34.97
C GLY A 127 8.59 17.26 -33.59
N ASN A 128 7.78 17.80 -32.66
CA ASN A 128 7.53 17.20 -31.36
C ASN A 128 6.52 16.06 -31.46
N SER A 129 6.59 15.11 -30.53
CA SER A 129 5.63 14.01 -30.41
C SER A 129 4.21 14.51 -30.16
N PHE A 130 3.24 13.89 -30.81
CA PHE A 130 1.82 14.18 -30.68
C PHE A 130 0.96 12.91 -30.79
N LYS A 131 -0.33 13.09 -30.49
CA LYS A 131 -1.38 12.15 -30.85
C LYS A 131 -2.49 12.89 -31.57
N VAL A 132 -3.13 12.23 -32.54
CA VAL A 132 -4.30 12.76 -33.25
C VAL A 132 -5.44 11.76 -33.09
N THR A 133 -6.60 12.26 -32.65
CA THR A 133 -7.75 11.42 -32.30
C THR A 133 -8.98 11.82 -33.10
N TYR A 134 -9.61 10.84 -33.74
CA TYR A 134 -10.97 10.91 -34.25
C TYR A 134 -11.90 10.17 -33.29
N ARG A 135 -13.09 10.72 -33.06
CA ARG A 135 -14.15 10.09 -32.25
C ARG A 135 -15.52 10.65 -32.62
N SER A 136 -16.54 9.82 -32.50
CA SER A 136 -17.95 10.18 -32.72
C SER A 136 -18.82 9.80 -31.52
N ASP A 137 -20.11 10.14 -31.56
CA ASP A 137 -21.14 9.67 -30.63
C ASP A 137 -21.65 8.24 -30.94
N GLU A 138 -21.16 7.64 -32.02
CA GLU A 138 -21.44 6.25 -32.41
C GLU A 138 -20.64 5.21 -31.59
N GLY A 139 -19.79 5.65 -30.65
CA GLY A 139 -18.99 4.75 -29.81
C GLY A 139 -17.66 4.31 -30.43
N ILE A 140 -17.20 4.97 -31.50
CA ILE A 140 -15.94 4.68 -32.17
C ILE A 140 -14.90 5.76 -31.85
N VAL A 141 -13.71 5.34 -31.41
CA VAL A 141 -12.54 6.21 -31.20
C VAL A 141 -11.31 5.64 -31.90
N LEU A 142 -10.57 6.49 -32.60
CA LEU A 142 -9.31 6.14 -33.27
C LEU A 142 -8.24 7.16 -32.92
N THR A 143 -7.08 6.70 -32.48
CA THR A 143 -5.93 7.54 -32.19
C THR A 143 -4.68 7.05 -32.92
N ILE A 144 -3.95 7.98 -33.53
CA ILE A 144 -2.62 7.75 -34.07
C ILE A 144 -1.61 8.44 -33.15
N ILE A 145 -0.55 7.73 -32.76
CA ILE A 145 0.51 8.23 -31.87
C ILE A 145 1.81 8.36 -32.67
N SER A 146 2.42 9.54 -32.67
CA SER A 146 3.64 9.85 -33.45
C SER A 146 4.93 9.52 -32.70
N ASP A 147 4.89 8.64 -31.70
CA ASP A 147 5.99 8.31 -30.82
C ASP A 147 5.86 6.86 -30.34
N ASN A 148 6.94 6.27 -29.87
CA ASN A 148 6.97 4.88 -29.38
C ASN A 148 7.27 4.77 -27.89
N TYR A 149 7.35 5.87 -27.14
CA TYR A 149 7.46 5.80 -25.70
C TYR A 149 6.19 5.18 -25.09
N PHE A 150 6.41 4.17 -24.26
CA PHE A 150 5.37 3.30 -23.67
C PHE A 150 4.28 4.07 -22.92
N GLY A 151 4.63 5.20 -22.29
CA GLY A 151 3.69 6.05 -21.56
C GLY A 151 2.51 6.54 -22.42
N TYR A 152 2.74 6.83 -23.71
CA TYR A 152 1.66 7.23 -24.61
C TYR A 152 0.67 6.10 -24.84
N CYS A 153 1.15 4.86 -25.00
CA CYS A 153 0.29 3.68 -25.19
C CYS A 153 -0.60 3.46 -23.96
N LYS A 154 -0.02 3.50 -22.75
CA LYS A 154 -0.75 3.40 -21.49
C LYS A 154 -1.85 4.46 -21.37
N LYS A 155 -1.47 5.73 -21.58
CA LYS A 155 -2.41 6.86 -21.41
C LYS A 155 -3.44 6.96 -22.54
N GLU A 156 -3.20 6.34 -23.68
CA GLU A 156 -4.21 6.26 -24.73
C GLU A 156 -5.29 5.23 -24.40
N VAL A 157 -4.93 4.07 -23.83
CA VAL A 157 -5.94 3.15 -23.27
C VAL A 157 -6.78 3.86 -22.22
N LYS A 158 -6.17 4.64 -21.31
CA LYS A 158 -6.89 5.50 -20.35
C LYS A 158 -7.86 6.45 -21.05
N THR A 159 -7.41 7.15 -22.09
CA THR A 159 -8.23 8.11 -22.85
C THR A 159 -9.45 7.42 -23.46
N MET A 160 -9.28 6.22 -24.02
CA MET A 160 -10.37 5.45 -24.62
C MET A 160 -11.36 4.91 -23.58
N ILE A 161 -10.89 4.44 -22.42
CA ILE A 161 -11.75 4.08 -21.28
C ILE A 161 -12.57 5.30 -20.84
N SER A 162 -11.95 6.47 -20.74
CA SER A 162 -12.61 7.73 -20.37
C SER A 162 -13.69 8.15 -21.36
N TYR A 163 -13.37 8.15 -22.66
CA TYR A 163 -14.34 8.36 -23.75
C TYR A 163 -15.53 7.40 -23.64
N SER A 164 -15.22 6.12 -23.44
CA SER A 164 -16.23 5.07 -23.33
C SER A 164 -17.11 5.23 -22.08
N ALA A 165 -16.54 5.63 -20.94
CA ALA A 165 -17.29 5.89 -19.71
C ALA A 165 -18.25 7.09 -19.89
N ASN A 166 -17.81 8.14 -20.58
CA ASN A 166 -18.63 9.32 -20.86
C ASN A 166 -19.87 9.00 -21.71
N LEU A 167 -19.73 8.14 -22.73
CA LEU A 167 -20.86 7.72 -23.57
C LEU A 167 -21.76 6.70 -22.88
N PHE A 168 -21.19 5.83 -22.03
CA PHE A 168 -21.97 4.83 -21.30
C PHE A 168 -22.85 5.45 -20.20
N GLY A 169 -22.42 6.55 -19.60
CA GLY A 169 -23.25 7.44 -18.75
C GLY A 169 -23.48 6.99 -17.31
N LEU A 170 -23.08 5.77 -16.93
CA LEU A 170 -23.23 5.25 -15.56
C LEU A 170 -21.95 5.29 -14.72
N CYS A 171 -20.80 5.39 -15.38
CA CYS A 171 -19.49 5.17 -14.78
C CYS A 171 -18.54 6.32 -15.05
N GLU A 172 -17.45 6.36 -14.30
CA GLU A 172 -16.39 7.35 -14.42
C GLU A 172 -15.05 6.63 -14.68
N GLU A 173 -14.20 7.25 -15.48
CA GLU A 173 -12.78 6.93 -15.53
C GLU A 173 -12.05 7.98 -14.68
N GLU A 174 -11.17 7.53 -13.80
CA GLU A 174 -10.52 8.40 -12.83
C GLU A 174 -9.00 8.22 -12.82
N HIS A 175 -8.31 9.35 -12.73
CA HIS A 175 -6.91 9.38 -12.34
C HIS A 175 -6.82 9.42 -10.81
N ALA A 176 -6.88 8.23 -10.20
CA ALA A 176 -7.00 8.06 -8.76
C ALA A 176 -6.11 6.92 -8.25
N GLY A 177 -5.55 7.13 -7.06
CA GLY A 177 -4.93 6.08 -6.26
C GLY A 177 -5.82 5.69 -5.10
N GLY A 178 -5.63 4.48 -4.56
CA GLY A 178 -6.54 3.96 -3.57
C GLY A 178 -6.04 2.72 -2.85
N THR A 179 -6.52 2.53 -1.63
CA THR A 179 -6.11 1.40 -0.79
C THR A 179 -7.22 0.99 0.17
N LEU A 180 -7.34 -0.31 0.40
CA LEU A 180 -8.07 -0.85 1.53
C LEU A 180 -7.13 -0.98 2.72
N ALA A 181 -7.34 -0.14 3.75
CA ALA A 181 -6.49 -0.06 4.93
C ALA A 181 -7.15 -0.71 6.14
N PHE A 182 -6.47 -1.68 6.75
CA PHE A 182 -6.90 -2.40 7.94
C PHE A 182 -6.12 -1.91 9.16
N PRO A 183 -6.79 -1.30 10.16
CA PRO A 183 -6.12 -0.84 11.38
C PRO A 183 -5.35 -1.97 12.06
N ALA A 184 -4.09 -1.69 12.39
CA ALA A 184 -3.20 -2.64 13.06
C ALA A 184 -2.69 -2.08 14.39
N PHE A 185 -2.29 -2.99 15.28
CA PHE A 185 -1.94 -2.71 16.66
C PHE A 185 -0.72 -3.51 17.11
N ASN A 186 0.14 -2.89 17.92
CA ASN A 186 1.16 -3.60 18.68
C ASN A 186 0.52 -4.08 19.97
N LEU A 187 0.23 -5.37 20.06
CA LEU A 187 -0.45 -5.99 21.19
C LEU A 187 0.51 -6.24 22.38
N GLY A 188 1.82 -6.07 22.15
CA GLY A 188 2.84 -6.36 23.14
C GLY A 188 3.13 -7.85 23.24
N ASP A 189 3.04 -8.38 24.45
CA ASP A 189 3.46 -9.74 24.78
C ASP A 189 2.28 -10.73 24.84
N THR A 190 1.05 -10.24 25.07
CA THR A 190 -0.10 -11.11 25.32
C THR A 190 -1.35 -10.56 24.63
N PHE A 191 -2.09 -11.42 23.93
CA PHE A 191 -3.45 -11.17 23.47
C PHE A 191 -4.43 -11.97 24.33
N MET A 192 -5.52 -11.32 24.74
CA MET A 192 -6.58 -11.94 25.52
C MET A 192 -7.94 -11.73 24.83
N PRO A 193 -8.87 -12.68 24.98
CA PRO A 193 -10.19 -12.61 24.33
C PRO A 193 -11.04 -11.45 24.85
N GLN A 194 -10.79 -10.95 26.08
CA GLN A 194 -11.46 -9.74 26.60
C GLN A 194 -10.79 -8.42 26.15
N SER A 195 -9.81 -8.47 25.24
CA SER A 195 -9.12 -7.26 24.77
C SER A 195 -10.09 -6.33 24.04
N GLU A 196 -9.93 -5.01 24.23
CA GLU A 196 -10.81 -4.00 23.63
C GLU A 196 -10.84 -4.08 22.09
N ALA A 197 -9.79 -4.66 21.48
CA ALA A 197 -9.68 -4.91 20.05
C ALA A 197 -10.75 -5.87 19.50
N VAL A 198 -11.21 -6.84 20.30
CA VAL A 198 -12.23 -7.84 19.90
C VAL A 198 -13.49 -7.82 20.78
N ARG A 199 -13.47 -7.11 21.93
CA ARG A 199 -14.53 -7.09 22.95
C ARG A 199 -15.93 -6.70 22.47
N ARG A 200 -16.09 -6.13 21.28
CA ARG A 200 -17.40 -5.72 20.74
C ARG A 200 -18.04 -6.75 19.82
N GLU A 201 -17.31 -7.80 19.46
CA GLU A 201 -17.76 -8.84 18.54
C GLU A 201 -18.07 -10.10 19.36
N THR A 202 -19.19 -10.77 19.05
CA THR A 202 -19.73 -11.91 19.85
C THR A 202 -19.66 -13.24 19.13
N HIS A 203 -18.81 -13.32 18.09
CA HIS A 203 -18.69 -14.50 17.24
C HIS A 203 -18.01 -15.67 17.95
N THR A 204 -18.52 -16.87 17.72
CA THR A 204 -17.94 -18.12 18.22
C THR A 204 -17.15 -18.86 17.16
N TYR A 205 -16.27 -19.75 17.58
CA TYR A 205 -15.52 -20.63 16.70
C TYR A 205 -16.42 -21.45 15.77
N ASP A 206 -17.50 -22.03 16.30
CA ASP A 206 -18.45 -22.82 15.51
C ASP A 206 -19.17 -21.97 14.45
N GLU A 207 -19.55 -20.73 14.77
CA GLU A 207 -20.12 -19.79 13.79
C GLU A 207 -19.12 -19.48 12.67
N ALA A 208 -17.86 -19.24 13.03
CA ALA A 208 -16.80 -18.97 12.06
C ALA A 208 -16.55 -20.18 11.14
N LEU A 209 -16.50 -21.40 11.70
CA LEU A 209 -16.34 -22.62 10.90
C LEU A 209 -17.53 -22.86 9.97
N ALA A 210 -18.76 -22.57 10.41
CA ALA A 210 -19.94 -22.70 9.56
C ALA A 210 -19.88 -21.77 8.34
N ILE A 211 -19.31 -20.58 8.49
CA ILE A 211 -19.09 -19.62 7.40
C ILE A 211 -17.95 -20.07 6.48
N LEU A 212 -16.85 -20.55 7.06
CA LEU A 212 -15.65 -20.97 6.33
C LEU A 212 -15.89 -22.27 5.54
N GLY A 213 -16.71 -23.19 6.07
CA GLY A 213 -16.98 -24.49 5.46
C GLY A 213 -15.69 -25.26 5.20
N ASP A 214 -15.57 -25.84 4.00
CA ASP A 214 -14.42 -26.67 3.58
C ASP A 214 -13.07 -25.90 3.53
N ARG A 215 -13.07 -24.58 3.74
CA ARG A 215 -11.86 -23.78 3.89
C ARG A 215 -11.10 -24.06 5.18
N ALA A 216 -11.80 -24.50 6.22
CA ALA A 216 -11.21 -24.73 7.53
C ALA A 216 -11.25 -26.23 7.83
N ASN A 217 -10.08 -26.83 8.04
CA ASN A 217 -9.93 -28.22 8.46
C ASN A 217 -9.88 -28.29 10.00
N PRO A 218 -10.97 -28.69 10.70
CA PRO A 218 -11.00 -28.74 12.16
C PRO A 218 -10.06 -29.83 12.70
N GLN A 219 -9.51 -29.58 13.86
CA GLN A 219 -8.64 -30.49 14.60
C GLN A 219 -9.32 -30.91 15.92
N ASP A 220 -8.99 -32.10 16.41
CA ASP A 220 -9.61 -32.68 17.62
C ASP A 220 -9.36 -31.83 18.87
N GLU A 221 -8.28 -31.04 18.90
CA GLU A 221 -7.92 -30.14 19.99
C GLU A 221 -8.75 -28.83 19.99
N GLY A 222 -9.65 -28.64 19.03
CA GLY A 222 -10.57 -27.50 18.99
C GLY A 222 -9.98 -26.25 18.36
N TYR A 223 -9.16 -26.40 17.31
CA TYR A 223 -8.73 -25.32 16.41
C TYR A 223 -8.87 -25.80 14.96
N ALA A 224 -8.73 -24.92 13.96
CA ALA A 224 -8.73 -25.34 12.56
C ALA A 224 -7.55 -24.75 11.77
N ILE A 225 -7.20 -25.41 10.68
CA ILE A 225 -6.14 -24.98 9.75
C ILE A 225 -6.80 -24.66 8.41
N ASP A 226 -6.41 -23.54 7.77
CA ASP A 226 -6.90 -23.24 6.42
C ASP A 226 -6.38 -24.27 5.39
N THR A 227 -7.25 -24.71 4.50
CA THR A 227 -6.96 -25.77 3.53
C THR A 227 -6.11 -25.34 2.35
N LEU A 228 -5.96 -24.04 2.09
CA LEU A 228 -5.01 -23.52 1.10
C LEU A 228 -3.70 -23.05 1.74
N TYR A 229 -3.77 -22.53 2.97
CA TYR A 229 -2.64 -21.92 3.65
C TYR A 229 -2.48 -22.52 5.04
N GLU A 230 -1.62 -23.53 5.16
CA GLU A 230 -1.34 -24.22 6.44
C GLU A 230 -0.84 -23.27 7.55
N SER A 231 -0.32 -22.11 7.18
CA SER A 231 0.12 -21.06 8.11
C SER A 231 -1.02 -20.23 8.72
N ILE A 232 -2.26 -20.41 8.26
CA ILE A 232 -3.44 -19.75 8.80
C ILE A 232 -4.16 -20.70 9.77
N ILE A 233 -4.26 -20.27 11.02
CA ILE A 233 -4.81 -21.06 12.11
C ILE A 233 -6.03 -20.35 12.71
N TYR A 234 -7.20 -20.96 12.66
CA TYR A 234 -8.42 -20.47 13.30
C TYR A 234 -8.47 -20.95 14.74
N ILE A 235 -8.57 -20.02 15.68
CA ILE A 235 -8.51 -20.29 17.12
C ILE A 235 -9.87 -20.06 17.80
N GLN A 236 -10.05 -20.62 19.00
CA GLN A 236 -11.25 -20.42 19.81
C GLN A 236 -11.43 -18.96 20.25
N GLU A 237 -12.67 -18.54 20.49
CA GLU A 237 -13.00 -17.22 21.04
C GLU A 237 -12.45 -17.00 22.46
N THR A 238 -12.03 -18.06 23.15
CA THR A 238 -11.42 -18.00 24.49
C THR A 238 -9.89 -18.03 24.47
N ALA A 239 -9.27 -18.15 23.29
CA ALA A 239 -7.84 -18.36 23.16
C ALA A 239 -7.00 -17.16 23.66
N ILE A 240 -5.95 -17.47 24.41
CA ILE A 240 -4.93 -16.53 24.89
C ILE A 240 -3.65 -16.80 24.10
N ILE A 241 -3.08 -15.76 23.49
CA ILE A 241 -1.79 -15.85 22.81
C ILE A 241 -0.75 -15.17 23.68
N ASP A 242 0.27 -15.90 24.10
CA ASP A 242 1.30 -15.42 25.02
C ASP A 242 2.71 -15.62 24.43
N LEU A 243 3.40 -14.51 24.20
CA LEU A 243 4.74 -14.47 23.62
C LEU A 243 5.83 -14.97 24.57
N PRO A 244 5.84 -14.63 25.88
CA PRO A 244 6.84 -15.14 26.84
C PRO A 244 6.87 -16.67 26.95
N SER A 245 5.70 -17.31 27.07
CA SER A 245 5.60 -18.79 27.02
C SER A 245 5.65 -19.33 25.58
N GLN A 246 5.48 -18.45 24.60
CA GLN A 246 5.42 -18.76 23.18
C GLN A 246 4.35 -19.83 22.90
N SER A 247 3.13 -19.55 23.35
CA SER A 247 2.00 -20.47 23.29
C SER A 247 0.69 -19.77 22.91
N VAL A 248 -0.24 -20.56 22.39
CA VAL A 248 -1.65 -20.22 22.22
C VAL A 248 -2.46 -21.22 23.02
N THR A 249 -3.22 -20.78 24.02
CA THR A 249 -3.91 -21.66 24.97
C THR A 249 -5.39 -21.37 25.04
N TRP A 250 -6.20 -22.41 25.22
CA TRP A 250 -7.65 -22.30 25.42
C TRP A 250 -8.16 -23.54 26.18
N THR A 251 -9.42 -23.51 26.58
CA THR A 251 -10.09 -24.69 27.16
C THR A 251 -11.01 -25.31 26.12
N HIS A 252 -10.87 -26.62 25.89
CA HIS A 252 -11.74 -27.40 25.02
C HIS A 252 -12.10 -28.71 25.74
N ASN A 253 -13.41 -29.05 25.80
CA ASN A 253 -13.91 -30.24 26.53
C ASN A 253 -13.36 -30.38 27.96
N ASP A 254 -13.37 -29.29 28.74
CA ASP A 254 -12.82 -29.20 30.10
C ASP A 254 -11.32 -29.50 30.25
N THR A 255 -10.59 -29.57 29.13
CA THR A 255 -9.13 -29.74 29.08
C THR A 255 -8.45 -28.49 28.54
N GLU A 256 -7.31 -28.11 29.13
CA GLU A 256 -6.48 -27.04 28.58
C GLU A 256 -5.73 -27.57 27.36
N GLN A 257 -5.89 -26.87 26.25
CA GLN A 257 -5.22 -27.15 24.98
C GLN A 257 -4.15 -26.09 24.73
N THR A 258 -3.09 -26.47 24.06
CA THR A 258 -1.94 -25.59 23.79
C THR A 258 -1.36 -25.83 22.41
N LEU A 259 -1.17 -24.75 21.66
CA LEU A 259 -0.35 -24.72 20.45
C LEU A 259 0.92 -23.90 20.66
N LYS A 260 1.95 -24.24 19.91
CA LYS A 260 3.16 -23.43 19.85
C LYS A 260 2.89 -22.16 19.03
N LEU A 261 3.26 -21.00 19.58
CA LEU A 261 3.24 -19.73 18.85
C LEU A 261 4.44 -19.66 17.90
N LEU A 262 4.20 -19.58 16.59
CA LEU A 262 5.24 -19.62 15.56
C LEU A 262 5.27 -18.33 14.73
N PRO A 263 6.47 -17.88 14.30
CA PRO A 263 6.57 -16.85 13.27
C PRO A 263 6.01 -17.35 11.94
N LYS A 264 5.65 -16.43 11.05
CA LYS A 264 5.05 -16.71 9.73
C LYS A 264 3.67 -17.41 9.76
N HIS A 265 3.13 -17.66 10.94
CA HIS A 265 1.74 -18.10 11.12
C HIS A 265 0.84 -16.91 11.46
N THR A 266 -0.41 -16.98 11.00
CA THR A 266 -1.45 -16.00 11.32
C THR A 266 -2.57 -16.71 12.08
N TYR A 267 -2.81 -16.26 13.31
CA TYR A 267 -3.86 -16.79 14.17
C TYR A 267 -5.10 -15.91 14.03
N ILE A 268 -6.23 -16.49 13.64
CA ILE A 268 -7.48 -15.78 13.35
C ILE A 268 -8.49 -16.09 14.44
N HIS A 269 -8.83 -15.07 15.23
CA HIS A 269 -9.92 -15.11 16.19
C HIS A 269 -11.28 -15.17 15.45
N PRO A 270 -12.35 -15.76 16.02
CA PRO A 270 -13.64 -15.90 15.33
C PRO A 270 -14.28 -14.60 14.85
N SER A 271 -13.91 -13.47 15.46
CA SER A 271 -14.31 -12.15 14.99
C SER A 271 -13.63 -11.70 13.68
N GLY A 272 -12.70 -12.49 13.13
CA GLY A 272 -11.84 -12.15 11.99
C GLY A 272 -10.54 -11.41 12.37
N PHE A 273 -10.36 -11.07 13.65
CA PHE A 273 -9.16 -10.37 14.11
C PHE A 273 -7.92 -11.27 13.97
N LYS A 274 -6.89 -10.75 13.31
CA LYS A 274 -5.65 -11.49 13.01
C LYS A 274 -4.62 -11.18 14.06
N VAL A 275 -3.84 -12.17 14.50
CA VAL A 275 -2.68 -12.01 15.38
C VAL A 275 -1.47 -12.72 14.78
N LYS A 276 -0.32 -12.04 14.75
CA LYS A 276 0.95 -12.54 14.22
C LYS A 276 2.08 -12.31 15.22
N MET A 277 3.05 -13.23 15.26
CA MET A 277 4.32 -13.05 15.95
C MET A 277 5.34 -12.47 14.96
N GLU A 278 5.77 -11.23 15.20
CA GLU A 278 6.69 -10.51 14.31
C GLU A 278 7.96 -10.08 15.04
N LYS A 279 9.10 -10.20 14.34
CA LYS A 279 10.38 -9.68 14.84
C LYS A 279 10.37 -8.16 14.75
N HIS A 280 10.80 -7.48 15.81
CA HIS A 280 10.93 -6.04 15.80
C HIS A 280 12.07 -5.62 14.86
N PRO A 281 11.86 -4.68 13.92
CA PRO A 281 12.90 -4.32 12.95
C PRO A 281 14.10 -3.62 13.61
N GLY A 282 13.85 -2.76 14.61
CA GLY A 282 14.90 -2.04 15.34
C GLY A 282 15.37 -2.67 16.66
N ALA A 283 14.95 -3.90 17.00
CA ALA A 283 15.27 -4.51 18.31
C ALA A 283 15.39 -6.04 18.22
N PRO A 284 16.23 -6.70 19.03
CA PRO A 284 16.36 -8.16 19.04
C PRO A 284 15.21 -8.84 19.83
N SER A 285 13.98 -8.39 19.63
CA SER A 285 12.78 -8.89 20.30
C SER A 285 11.67 -9.21 19.30
N TYR A 286 10.72 -10.03 19.74
CA TYR A 286 9.46 -10.24 19.02
C TYR A 286 8.34 -9.42 19.68
N ARG A 287 7.25 -9.23 18.94
CA ARG A 287 6.00 -8.64 19.40
C ARG A 287 4.82 -9.35 18.76
N LEU A 288 3.67 -9.27 19.42
CA LEU A 288 2.39 -9.61 18.81
C LEU A 288 1.85 -8.40 18.03
N VAL A 289 1.53 -8.61 16.76
CA VAL A 289 0.85 -7.62 15.91
C VAL A 289 -0.56 -8.12 15.63
N GLY A 290 -1.55 -7.24 15.86
CA GLY A 290 -2.95 -7.55 15.64
C GLY A 290 -3.57 -6.65 14.58
N SER A 291 -4.39 -7.20 13.68
CA SER A 291 -5.01 -6.44 12.59
C SER A 291 -6.52 -6.66 12.55
N GLN A 292 -7.28 -5.57 12.40
CA GLN A 292 -8.74 -5.62 12.31
C GLN A 292 -9.19 -6.24 10.98
N PRO A 293 -10.29 -7.01 10.96
CA PRO A 293 -10.83 -7.58 9.72
C PRO A 293 -11.62 -6.57 8.89
N LYS A 294 -12.14 -5.51 9.52
CA LYS A 294 -12.90 -4.45 8.84
C LYS A 294 -11.95 -3.33 8.45
N GLY A 295 -11.72 -3.18 7.15
CA GLY A 295 -10.87 -2.13 6.58
C GLY A 295 -11.68 -0.90 6.12
N THR A 296 -10.95 0.18 5.83
CA THR A 296 -11.48 1.38 5.19
C THR A 296 -10.90 1.48 3.80
N LEU A 297 -11.76 1.51 2.78
CA LEU A 297 -11.35 1.84 1.42
C LEU A 297 -11.14 3.36 1.34
N CYS A 298 -9.89 3.76 1.12
CA CYS A 298 -9.49 5.14 0.96
C CYS A 298 -9.23 5.40 -0.53
N HIS A 299 -9.92 6.38 -1.10
CA HIS A 299 -9.85 6.77 -2.51
C HIS A 299 -9.28 8.19 -2.63
N LYS A 300 -8.31 8.40 -3.52
CA LYS A 300 -7.58 9.66 -3.71
C LYS A 300 -7.56 10.07 -5.19
N PRO A 301 -8.63 10.72 -5.67
CA PRO A 301 -8.76 11.16 -7.06
C PRO A 301 -8.09 12.51 -7.30
N CYS A 302 -8.04 12.92 -8.58
CA CYS A 302 -7.75 14.29 -9.04
C CYS A 302 -6.51 14.93 -8.40
N THR A 303 -5.47 14.12 -8.18
CA THR A 303 -4.25 14.58 -7.51
C THR A 303 -3.19 14.96 -8.54
N VAL A 304 -2.77 16.22 -8.54
CA VAL A 304 -1.69 16.72 -9.42
C VAL A 304 -0.37 15.98 -9.15
N SER A 305 0.54 15.99 -10.14
CA SER A 305 1.90 15.47 -9.96
C SER A 305 2.57 16.15 -8.76
N GLY A 306 3.27 15.37 -7.94
CA GLY A 306 3.82 15.82 -6.65
C GLY A 306 2.81 15.87 -5.49
N GLY A 307 1.49 15.77 -5.74
CA GLY A 307 0.46 15.70 -4.70
C GLY A 307 0.35 14.35 -3.98
N GLY A 308 1.20 13.39 -4.36
CA GLY A 308 1.35 12.09 -3.71
C GLY A 308 0.16 11.15 -3.89
N LYS A 309 -0.37 11.02 -5.11
CA LYS A 309 -1.47 10.09 -5.44
C LYS A 309 -1.19 8.67 -4.90
N SER A 310 -0.06 8.10 -5.30
CA SER A 310 0.33 6.72 -4.97
C SER A 310 0.82 6.55 -3.52
N GLU A 311 1.13 7.65 -2.81
CA GLU A 311 1.50 7.60 -1.38
C GLU A 311 0.39 7.01 -0.51
N ILE A 312 -0.87 7.04 -0.97
CA ILE A 312 -2.00 6.46 -0.25
C ILE A 312 -1.84 4.95 -0.06
N SER A 313 -1.25 4.22 -1.02
CA SER A 313 -1.05 2.77 -0.95
C SER A 313 0.35 2.37 -0.46
N LYS A 314 1.38 3.24 -0.55
CA LYS A 314 2.75 2.94 -0.11
C LYS A 314 2.90 2.59 1.37
N SER A 315 3.78 1.66 1.70
CA SER A 315 4.01 1.23 3.09
C SER A 315 4.45 2.40 3.99
N LEU A 316 3.81 2.55 5.16
CA LEU A 316 4.27 3.50 6.17
C LEU A 316 5.47 2.95 6.96
N ASN A 317 5.74 1.63 6.91
CA ASN A 317 6.85 1.03 7.65
C ASN A 317 8.21 1.64 7.25
N ASP A 318 8.37 1.99 5.99
CA ASP A 318 9.64 2.52 5.45
C ASP A 318 9.91 3.95 5.95
N ALA A 319 8.87 4.66 6.39
CA ALA A 319 8.99 5.98 7.00
C ALA A 319 9.16 5.95 8.53
N LEU A 320 9.06 4.77 9.17
CA LEU A 320 9.19 4.65 10.61
C LEU A 320 10.66 4.74 11.04
N ILE A 321 10.92 5.63 12.00
CA ILE A 321 12.23 5.77 12.63
C ILE A 321 12.20 5.01 13.95
N TYR A 322 13.14 4.10 14.16
CA TYR A 322 13.31 3.39 15.42
C TYR A 322 14.45 3.99 16.21
N GLY A 323 14.16 4.41 17.44
CA GLY A 323 15.14 5.09 18.28
C GLY A 323 14.92 4.86 19.77
N PRO A 324 15.76 5.48 20.62
CA PRO A 324 15.66 5.33 22.06
C PRO A 324 14.32 5.83 22.61
N PHE A 325 13.93 5.30 23.77
CA PHE A 325 12.84 5.90 24.55
C PHE A 325 13.43 6.94 25.50
N PHE A 326 13.12 8.22 25.29
CA PHE A 326 13.73 9.30 26.05
C PHE A 326 13.08 9.56 27.42
N VAL A 327 13.92 9.90 28.40
CA VAL A 327 13.57 10.49 29.70
C VAL A 327 14.31 11.82 29.88
N ALA A 328 13.69 12.76 30.59
CA ALA A 328 14.29 14.06 30.84
C ALA A 328 15.20 13.98 32.07
N ASN A 329 14.64 13.51 33.19
CA ASN A 329 15.36 13.27 34.43
C ASN A 329 14.72 12.07 35.13
N ILE A 330 15.41 10.93 35.13
CA ILE A 330 14.82 9.65 35.55
C ILE A 330 14.26 9.69 36.98
N GLU A 331 14.91 10.39 37.91
CA GLU A 331 14.48 10.49 39.31
C GLU A 331 13.17 11.27 39.44
N LYS A 332 13.12 12.48 38.85
CA LYS A 332 11.92 13.32 38.85
C LYS A 332 10.78 12.69 38.05
N ASP A 333 11.11 12.10 36.91
CA ASP A 333 10.14 11.46 36.03
C ASP A 333 9.50 10.24 36.73
N ILE A 334 10.31 9.38 37.38
CA ILE A 334 9.80 8.23 38.15
C ILE A 334 8.92 8.69 39.32
N ALA A 335 9.27 9.76 40.02
CA ALA A 335 8.43 10.28 41.11
C ALA A 335 7.03 10.68 40.62
N LEU A 336 6.97 11.46 39.53
CA LEU A 336 5.69 11.87 38.92
C LEU A 336 4.90 10.68 38.38
N ILE A 337 5.58 9.70 37.76
CA ILE A 337 4.93 8.47 37.32
C ILE A 337 4.35 7.72 38.51
N ASN A 338 5.08 7.60 39.61
CA ASN A 338 4.60 6.91 40.81
C ASN A 338 3.33 7.56 41.38
N GLU A 339 3.23 8.89 41.36
CA GLU A 339 2.00 9.60 41.73
C GLU A 339 0.83 9.24 40.81
N ILE A 340 1.06 9.23 39.49
CA ILE A 340 0.04 8.85 38.51
C ILE A 340 -0.41 7.40 38.72
N MET A 341 0.53 6.46 38.87
CA MET A 341 0.26 5.03 39.00
C MET A 341 -0.58 4.70 40.24
N ASN A 342 -0.42 5.47 41.31
CA ASN A 342 -1.08 5.29 42.61
C ASN A 342 -2.31 6.21 42.82
N LYS A 343 -2.62 7.10 41.88
CA LYS A 343 -3.78 7.99 41.99
C LYS A 343 -5.09 7.19 41.95
N ASP A 344 -6.05 7.57 42.81
CA ASP A 344 -7.42 7.08 42.68
C ASP A 344 -8.13 7.80 41.52
N TYR A 345 -8.75 7.01 40.66
CA TYR A 345 -9.44 7.46 39.46
C TYR A 345 -10.97 7.41 39.60
N GLY A 346 -11.52 7.03 40.76
CA GLY A 346 -12.96 6.86 40.99
C GLY A 346 -13.82 8.05 40.61
N GLU A 347 -13.33 9.26 40.87
CA GLU A 347 -14.08 10.52 40.71
C GLU A 347 -13.90 11.20 39.34
N ARG A 348 -13.26 10.51 38.38
CA ARG A 348 -12.91 11.09 37.06
C ARG A 348 -14.10 11.46 36.17
N PHE A 349 -15.28 10.89 36.40
CA PHE A 349 -16.39 10.98 35.46
C PHE A 349 -17.22 12.23 35.70
N ARG A 350 -17.66 12.89 34.62
CA ARG A 350 -18.56 14.05 34.70
C ARG A 350 -19.93 13.70 35.29
N VAL A 351 -20.48 12.54 34.93
CA VAL A 351 -21.71 12.00 35.50
C VAL A 351 -21.36 10.80 36.36
N MET A 352 -21.67 10.86 37.66
CA MET A 352 -21.43 9.74 38.57
C MET A 352 -22.22 8.52 38.09
N ARG A 353 -21.50 7.44 37.78
CA ARG A 353 -22.11 6.14 37.54
C ARG A 353 -22.42 5.49 38.90
N PRO A 354 -23.49 4.68 39.02
CA PRO A 354 -23.74 3.90 40.23
C PRO A 354 -22.47 3.13 40.66
N LYS A 355 -22.17 3.10 41.97
CA LYS A 355 -20.99 2.44 42.58
C LYS A 355 -21.06 0.91 42.49
N GLU A 356 -21.30 0.35 41.31
CA GLU A 356 -21.35 -1.11 41.15
C GLU A 356 -19.95 -1.73 41.09
N ARG A 357 -18.89 -0.96 40.79
CA ARG A 357 -17.49 -1.43 40.78
C ARG A 357 -16.49 -0.33 41.16
N GLU A 358 -15.55 -0.65 42.05
CA GLU A 358 -14.41 0.22 42.38
C GLU A 358 -13.50 0.47 41.17
N SER A 359 -12.85 1.63 41.14
CA SER A 359 -11.92 1.97 40.06
C SER A 359 -10.65 1.14 40.18
N ARG A 360 -10.37 0.30 39.17
CA ARG A 360 -9.16 -0.53 39.12
C ARG A 360 -7.91 0.33 39.02
N SER A 361 -6.87 0.02 39.81
CA SER A 361 -5.53 0.62 39.67
C SER A 361 -4.96 0.44 38.26
N ILE A 362 -4.04 1.33 37.84
CA ILE A 362 -3.31 1.20 36.58
C ILE A 362 -2.59 -0.15 36.50
N ASN A 363 -1.96 -0.59 37.58
CA ASN A 363 -1.17 -1.84 37.62
C ASN A 363 -2.00 -3.12 37.66
N SER A 364 -3.33 -3.02 37.81
CA SER A 364 -4.21 -4.19 37.85
C SER A 364 -4.06 -5.06 36.59
N PRO A 365 -3.90 -6.40 36.72
CA PRO A 365 -3.89 -7.33 35.58
C PRO A 365 -5.17 -7.24 34.74
N GLY A 366 -6.31 -6.96 35.36
CA GLY A 366 -7.59 -6.78 34.67
C GLY A 366 -7.69 -5.48 33.87
N ARG A 367 -6.68 -4.61 33.89
CA ARG A 367 -6.67 -3.32 33.18
C ARG A 367 -5.68 -3.35 32.01
N SER A 368 -6.22 -3.29 30.79
CA SER A 368 -5.42 -3.32 29.55
C SER A 368 -4.64 -2.01 29.34
N LEU A 369 -3.56 -2.06 28.56
CA LEU A 369 -2.79 -0.87 28.16
C LEU A 369 -3.68 0.17 27.46
N GLY A 370 -4.51 -0.25 26.49
CA GLY A 370 -5.44 0.64 25.80
C GLY A 370 -6.40 1.37 26.75
N SER A 371 -6.88 0.70 27.80
CA SER A 371 -7.73 1.33 28.82
C SER A 371 -6.99 2.33 29.72
N VAL A 372 -5.67 2.19 29.87
CA VAL A 372 -4.81 3.17 30.56
C VAL A 372 -4.52 4.36 29.65
N ILE A 373 -4.29 4.14 28.35
CA ILE A 373 -4.19 5.22 27.36
C ILE A 373 -5.48 6.06 27.39
N LYS A 374 -6.64 5.40 27.32
CA LYS A 374 -7.95 6.07 27.43
C LYS A 374 -8.14 6.80 28.76
N LEU A 375 -7.64 6.24 29.86
CA LEU A 375 -7.68 6.91 31.17
C LEU A 375 -6.91 8.23 31.15
N LEU A 376 -5.75 8.25 30.52
CA LEU A 376 -4.83 9.40 30.53
C LEU A 376 -4.96 10.31 29.30
N THR A 377 -6.04 10.15 28.54
CA THR A 377 -6.38 10.99 27.37
C THR A 377 -7.60 11.84 27.70
N PRO A 378 -7.51 13.19 27.61
CA PRO A 378 -8.64 14.07 27.90
C PRO A 378 -9.90 13.69 27.10
N SER A 379 -11.07 13.86 27.72
CA SER A 379 -12.35 13.60 27.07
C SER A 379 -13.45 14.47 27.66
N GLU A 380 -13.88 15.47 26.89
CA GLU A 380 -14.97 16.38 27.28
C GLU A 380 -16.31 15.66 27.48
N GLN A 381 -16.51 14.50 26.84
CA GLN A 381 -17.77 13.75 26.93
C GLN A 381 -17.83 12.84 28.17
N ILE A 382 -16.67 12.37 28.66
CA ILE A 382 -16.60 11.31 29.66
C ILE A 382 -16.14 11.86 31.01
N TYR A 383 -15.16 12.76 31.01
CA TYR A 383 -14.46 13.19 32.22
C TYR A 383 -14.93 14.55 32.74
N SER A 384 -14.79 14.76 34.05
CA SER A 384 -15.00 16.08 34.67
C SER A 384 -13.95 17.08 34.18
N ASP A 385 -14.28 18.37 34.31
CA ASP A 385 -13.40 19.44 33.83
C ASP A 385 -12.09 19.47 34.64
N ASP A 386 -12.17 19.36 35.97
CA ASP A 386 -11.00 19.23 36.86
C ASP A 386 -10.08 18.06 36.48
N TYR A 387 -10.67 16.93 36.05
CA TYR A 387 -9.87 15.77 35.63
C TYR A 387 -9.18 16.01 34.29
N ASN A 388 -9.86 16.67 33.34
CA ASN A 388 -9.27 17.03 32.07
C ASN A 388 -8.14 18.07 32.26
N GLU A 389 -8.31 19.07 33.12
CA GLU A 389 -7.27 20.04 33.45
C GLU A 389 -6.05 19.36 34.09
N TRP A 390 -6.28 18.43 35.03
CA TRP A 390 -5.20 17.61 35.58
C TRP A 390 -4.50 16.79 34.49
N LEU A 391 -5.25 16.15 33.58
CA LEU A 391 -4.67 15.39 32.47
C LEU A 391 -3.82 16.26 31.55
N GLU A 392 -4.24 17.50 31.27
CA GLU A 392 -3.50 18.45 30.44
C GLU A 392 -2.21 18.94 31.11
N SER A 393 -2.21 19.03 32.45
CA SER A 393 -1.00 19.38 33.22
C SER A 393 0.14 18.35 33.10
N ILE A 394 -0.18 17.09 32.77
CA ILE A 394 0.82 16.00 32.69
C ILE A 394 1.58 16.09 31.36
N PRO A 395 2.92 16.24 31.38
CA PRO A 395 3.72 16.28 30.16
C PRO A 395 3.52 15.02 29.31
N HIS A 396 3.41 15.18 27.99
CA HIS A 396 3.14 14.06 27.07
C HIS A 396 4.17 12.92 27.18
N PHE A 397 5.44 13.25 27.39
CA PHE A 397 6.48 12.23 27.54
C PHE A 397 6.31 11.39 28.81
N ILE A 398 5.79 11.97 29.90
CA ILE A 398 5.46 11.28 31.16
C ILE A 398 4.29 10.29 30.95
N LYS A 399 3.22 10.71 30.26
CA LYS A 399 2.13 9.78 29.90
C LYS A 399 2.64 8.57 29.14
N ALA A 400 3.55 8.80 28.19
CA ALA A 400 4.17 7.72 27.45
C ALA A 400 5.04 6.80 28.32
N LEU A 401 5.72 7.34 29.34
CA LEU A 401 6.46 6.53 30.31
C LEU A 401 5.52 5.67 31.18
N VAL A 402 4.38 6.21 31.59
CA VAL A 402 3.33 5.42 32.28
C VAL A 402 2.90 4.24 31.41
N PHE A 403 2.71 4.46 30.10
CA PHE A 403 2.32 3.39 29.17
C PHE A 403 3.39 2.31 29.00
N ILE A 404 4.67 2.69 28.90
CA ILE A 404 5.76 1.72 28.75
C ILE A 404 5.94 0.90 30.04
N ILE A 405 5.82 1.55 31.20
CA ILE A 405 5.89 0.86 32.50
C ILE A 405 4.71 -0.10 32.65
N LYS A 406 3.49 0.34 32.35
CA LYS A 406 2.31 -0.53 32.36
C LYS A 406 2.47 -1.76 31.47
N ARG A 407 3.07 -1.59 30.28
CA ARG A 407 3.31 -2.70 29.33
C ARG A 407 4.23 -3.77 29.92
N PHE A 408 5.33 -3.35 30.56
CA PHE A 408 6.30 -4.29 31.13
C PHE A 408 5.93 -4.77 32.53
N TYR A 409 5.07 -4.05 33.24
CA TYR A 409 4.67 -4.38 34.61
C TYR A 409 4.31 -5.86 34.76
N ARG A 410 4.84 -6.48 35.82
CA ARG A 410 4.46 -7.84 36.21
C ARG A 410 3.89 -7.79 37.63
N PRO A 411 2.81 -8.54 37.92
CA PRO A 411 2.12 -8.45 39.22
C PRO A 411 3.03 -8.71 40.42
N HIS A 412 4.00 -9.61 40.29
CA HIS A 412 4.97 -9.93 41.35
C HIS A 412 5.94 -8.79 41.67
N TRP A 413 5.97 -7.70 40.90
CA TRP A 413 6.79 -6.52 41.21
C TRP A 413 6.17 -5.66 42.31
N GLY A 414 4.85 -5.74 42.53
CA GLY A 414 4.16 -4.86 43.49
C GLY A 414 4.48 -3.39 43.24
N ASP A 415 4.91 -2.70 44.29
CA ASP A 415 5.28 -1.27 44.26
C ASP A 415 6.75 -1.02 43.90
N ASP A 416 7.55 -2.08 43.76
CA ASP A 416 9.00 -2.06 43.51
C ASP A 416 9.37 -2.00 42.01
N TRP A 417 8.42 -1.64 41.15
CA TRP A 417 8.59 -1.67 39.70
C TRP A 417 9.72 -0.74 39.19
N GLN A 418 10.08 0.30 39.95
CA GLN A 418 11.10 1.29 39.57
C GLN A 418 12.49 0.65 39.43
N LYS A 419 12.79 -0.41 40.21
CA LYS A 419 14.08 -1.12 40.18
C LYS A 419 14.39 -1.78 38.83
N TYR A 420 13.37 -1.98 38.00
CA TYR A 420 13.52 -2.60 36.68
C TYR A 420 13.75 -1.59 35.56
N PHE A 421 13.66 -0.29 35.85
CA PHE A 421 13.88 0.79 34.89
C PHE A 421 15.09 1.64 35.29
N SER A 422 15.95 1.94 34.33
CA SER A 422 17.18 2.68 34.58
C SER A 422 17.61 3.49 33.36
N VAL A 423 18.64 4.31 33.55
CA VAL A 423 19.40 4.95 32.47
C VAL A 423 20.87 4.62 32.66
N ASP A 424 21.68 4.77 31.61
CA ASP A 424 23.13 4.69 31.76
C ASP A 424 23.67 5.90 32.50
N VAL A 425 24.82 5.74 33.15
CA VAL A 425 25.65 6.87 33.57
C VAL A 425 26.70 7.09 32.48
N ILE A 426 26.62 8.21 31.77
CA ILE A 426 27.49 8.58 30.65
C ILE A 426 28.35 9.76 31.11
N ASP A 427 29.67 9.57 31.15
CA ASP A 427 30.63 10.59 31.62
C ASP A 427 30.28 11.20 32.99
N GLY A 428 29.74 10.37 33.88
CA GLY A 428 29.34 10.77 35.23
C GLY A 428 27.98 11.46 35.32
N GLN A 429 27.25 11.62 34.21
CA GLN A 429 25.90 12.18 34.17
C GLN A 429 24.86 11.11 33.86
N SER A 430 23.63 11.28 34.38
CA SER A 430 22.52 10.40 34.01
C SER A 430 22.19 10.57 32.53
N GLY A 431 22.17 9.47 31.80
CA GLY A 431 21.76 9.43 30.41
C GLY A 431 20.25 9.65 30.25
N HIS A 432 19.84 9.79 29.00
CA HIS A 432 18.45 10.11 28.63
C HIS A 432 17.71 8.94 27.97
N GLU A 433 18.34 7.78 27.83
CA GLU A 433 17.73 6.58 27.23
C GLU A 433 17.20 5.65 28.32
N LEU A 434 15.88 5.45 28.36
CA LEU A 434 15.25 4.51 29.28
C LEU A 434 15.61 3.06 28.92
N LYS A 435 16.01 2.31 29.94
CA LYS A 435 16.25 0.87 29.89
C LYS A 435 15.25 0.12 30.72
N TYR A 436 14.98 -1.12 30.31
CA TYR A 436 14.25 -2.12 31.08
C TYR A 436 15.16 -3.32 31.32
N LYS A 437 15.45 -3.65 32.59
CA LYS A 437 16.40 -4.73 32.97
C LYS A 437 17.72 -4.65 32.21
N ASN A 438 18.31 -3.45 32.16
CA ASN A 438 19.53 -3.11 31.41
C ASN A 438 19.47 -3.25 29.88
N ARG A 439 18.30 -3.54 29.30
CA ARG A 439 18.08 -3.55 27.85
C ARG A 439 17.53 -2.21 27.39
N LYS A 440 18.06 -1.67 26.30
CA LYS A 440 17.54 -0.45 25.68
C LYS A 440 16.11 -0.66 25.19
N LEU A 441 15.23 0.29 25.48
CA LEU A 441 13.88 0.32 24.93
C LEU A 441 13.89 1.04 23.60
N VAL A 442 13.18 0.47 22.62
CA VAL A 442 13.06 1.04 21.27
C VAL A 442 11.65 1.55 21.08
N ALA A 443 11.54 2.82 20.71
CA ALA A 443 10.30 3.48 20.34
C ALA A 443 10.25 3.72 18.82
N ALA A 444 9.04 3.77 18.29
CA ALA A 444 8.78 4.15 16.91
C ALA A 444 8.43 5.65 16.84
N TYR A 445 8.96 6.30 15.82
CA TYR A 445 8.78 7.72 15.55
C TYR A 445 8.42 7.94 14.09
N LEU A 446 7.74 9.06 13.82
CA LEU A 446 7.48 9.52 12.47
C LEU A 446 7.96 10.96 12.33
N ARG A 447 8.59 11.28 11.20
CA ARG A 447 8.92 12.65 10.84
C ARG A 447 7.68 13.32 10.26
N ILE A 448 7.33 14.50 10.77
CA ILE A 448 6.22 15.33 10.28
C ILE A 448 6.75 16.72 9.95
N GLY A 449 7.29 16.85 8.75
CA GLY A 449 7.90 18.09 8.26
C GLY A 449 9.24 18.41 8.93
N TYR A 450 9.66 19.66 8.76
CA TYR A 450 10.94 20.19 9.22
C TYR A 450 10.72 21.45 10.06
N SER A 451 11.63 21.68 11.02
CA SER A 451 11.76 22.97 11.71
C SER A 451 12.96 23.71 11.11
N GLY A 452 12.69 24.85 10.47
CA GLY A 452 13.71 25.57 9.71
C GLY A 452 14.21 24.75 8.50
N GLU A 453 15.47 24.95 8.13
CA GLU A 453 16.04 24.38 6.89
C GLU A 453 16.45 22.90 6.99
N SER A 454 16.69 22.36 8.19
CA SER A 454 17.30 21.03 8.32
C SER A 454 16.83 20.17 9.50
N ALA A 455 16.26 20.74 10.56
CA ALA A 455 15.88 19.96 11.73
C ALA A 455 14.59 19.17 11.47
N TRP A 456 14.57 17.89 11.83
CA TRP A 456 13.38 17.05 11.67
C TRP A 456 12.40 17.24 12.82
N ASN A 457 11.13 17.49 12.48
CA ASN A 457 10.06 17.44 13.48
C ASN A 457 9.66 15.98 13.70
N THR A 458 10.22 15.36 14.73
CA THR A 458 10.08 13.92 14.98
C THR A 458 9.12 13.66 16.13
N PHE A 459 8.07 12.88 15.88
CA PHE A 459 7.01 12.60 16.85
C PHE A 459 6.98 11.12 17.21
N LYS A 460 6.93 10.84 18.52
CA LYS A 460 6.82 9.47 19.01
C LYS A 460 5.41 8.93 18.73
N LEU A 461 5.33 7.76 18.13
CA LEU A 461 4.08 7.05 17.93
C LEU A 461 3.61 6.39 19.23
N ARG A 462 2.31 6.12 19.33
CA ARG A 462 1.75 5.38 20.45
C ARG A 462 2.39 3.99 20.54
N GLN A 463 2.52 3.48 21.77
CA GLN A 463 3.15 2.17 22.02
C GLN A 463 2.36 0.99 21.44
N ASP A 464 1.06 1.17 21.24
CA ASP A 464 0.15 0.19 20.65
C ASP A 464 -0.16 0.46 19.17
N PHE A 465 0.46 1.47 18.55
CA PHE A 465 0.28 1.75 17.12
C PHE A 465 1.12 0.80 16.27
N MET A 466 0.52 0.33 15.18
CA MET A 466 1.21 -0.26 14.03
C MET A 466 0.66 0.37 12.76
N PRO A 467 1.48 0.56 11.70
CA PRO A 467 0.98 0.88 10.37
C PRO A 467 -0.15 -0.06 9.96
N ALA A 468 -1.21 0.49 9.39
CA ALA A 468 -2.31 -0.30 8.84
C ALA A 468 -1.78 -1.30 7.81
N GLU A 469 -2.31 -2.53 7.80
CA GLU A 469 -2.11 -3.44 6.68
C GLU A 469 -2.87 -2.86 5.49
N LYS A 470 -2.21 -2.70 4.34
CA LYS A 470 -2.78 -2.05 3.16
C LYS A 470 -2.80 -3.01 1.98
N ILE A 471 -3.92 -3.02 1.28
CA ILE A 471 -4.06 -3.66 -0.02
C ILE A 471 -4.28 -2.53 -1.01
N GLN A 472 -3.40 -2.40 -2.01
CA GLN A 472 -3.60 -1.42 -3.07
C GLN A 472 -4.85 -1.80 -3.87
N PHE A 473 -5.74 -0.84 -4.07
CA PHE A 473 -7.01 -1.03 -4.77
C PHE A 473 -7.07 -0.24 -6.07
N GLU A 474 -6.33 0.87 -6.15
CA GLU A 474 -6.26 1.77 -7.31
C GLU A 474 -4.85 2.38 -7.37
N ASP A 475 -4.40 2.82 -8.55
CA ASP A 475 -3.17 3.60 -8.69
C ASP A 475 -3.30 4.75 -9.68
N ASP A 476 -3.54 4.49 -10.98
CA ASP A 476 -3.45 5.53 -12.02
C ASP A 476 -4.62 5.53 -13.02
N ILE A 477 -5.16 4.37 -13.40
CA ILE A 477 -6.34 4.22 -14.26
C ILE A 477 -7.41 3.44 -13.49
N THR A 478 -8.46 4.14 -13.08
CA THR A 478 -9.54 3.56 -12.27
C THR A 478 -10.86 3.67 -12.99
N SER A 479 -11.62 2.59 -13.00
CA SER A 479 -13.03 2.57 -13.39
C SER A 479 -13.89 2.65 -12.12
N SER A 480 -14.95 3.45 -12.14
CA SER A 480 -15.84 3.56 -10.99
C SER A 480 -17.30 3.73 -11.36
N VAL A 481 -18.20 3.39 -10.42
CA VAL A 481 -19.64 3.55 -10.58
C VAL A 481 -20.29 3.93 -9.25
N THR A 482 -21.22 4.89 -9.30
CA THR A 482 -22.00 5.31 -8.13
C THR A 482 -23.38 4.68 -8.18
N ILE A 483 -23.72 3.90 -7.15
CA ILE A 483 -24.96 3.13 -7.07
C ILE A 483 -25.77 3.50 -5.83
N PRO A 484 -27.10 3.31 -5.83
CA PRO A 484 -27.89 3.33 -4.61
C PRO A 484 -27.39 2.27 -3.62
N ALA A 485 -27.21 2.64 -2.36
CA ALA A 485 -26.73 1.73 -1.32
C ALA A 485 -27.67 0.53 -1.10
N THR A 486 -28.94 0.66 -1.47
CA THR A 486 -29.96 -0.41 -1.40
C THR A 486 -29.70 -1.58 -2.35
N LEU A 487 -28.83 -1.43 -3.35
CA LEU A 487 -28.42 -2.53 -4.23
C LEU A 487 -27.40 -3.47 -3.57
N LEU A 488 -26.70 -3.00 -2.52
CA LEU A 488 -25.78 -3.83 -1.77
C LEU A 488 -26.51 -4.55 -0.64
N LYS A 489 -26.28 -5.87 -0.55
CA LYS A 489 -26.66 -6.66 0.63
C LYS A 489 -25.65 -6.44 1.74
N ASP A 490 -26.11 -6.46 2.99
CA ASP A 490 -25.25 -6.48 4.18
C ASP A 490 -24.27 -5.29 4.30
N SER A 491 -24.70 -4.11 3.83
CA SER A 491 -23.92 -2.88 4.01
C SER A 491 -23.77 -2.54 5.50
N ASN A 492 -22.64 -1.94 5.85
CA ASN A 492 -22.33 -1.61 7.23
C ASN A 492 -23.35 -0.60 7.78
N PRO A 493 -24.16 -0.96 8.82
CA PRO A 493 -25.29 -0.16 9.27
C PRO A 493 -24.90 1.18 9.91
N HIS A 494 -23.61 1.38 10.21
CA HIS A 494 -23.09 2.67 10.68
C HIS A 494 -23.06 3.73 9.58
N TYR A 495 -23.00 3.32 8.31
CA TYR A 495 -23.02 4.23 7.16
C TYR A 495 -24.41 4.25 6.55
N LYS A 496 -25.00 5.44 6.49
CA LYS A 496 -26.38 5.67 6.01
C LYS A 496 -26.41 6.46 4.70
N ASN A 497 -25.30 6.48 3.98
CA ASN A 497 -25.19 7.18 2.71
C ASN A 497 -26.20 6.60 1.72
N PRO A 498 -26.95 7.45 0.98
CA PRO A 498 -27.96 6.96 0.03
C PRO A 498 -27.32 6.27 -1.19
N SER A 499 -26.09 6.66 -1.52
CA SER A 499 -25.29 6.09 -2.59
C SER A 499 -23.90 5.73 -2.11
N VAL A 500 -23.29 4.77 -2.80
CA VAL A 500 -21.91 4.31 -2.58
C VAL A 500 -21.20 4.24 -3.92
N LYS A 501 -19.88 4.46 -3.89
CA LYS A 501 -19.03 4.37 -5.07
C LYS A 501 -18.26 3.05 -5.02
N LEU A 502 -18.34 2.29 -6.10
CA LEU A 502 -17.53 1.10 -6.34
C LEU A 502 -16.40 1.49 -7.30
N VAL A 503 -15.21 0.94 -7.09
CA VAL A 503 -14.00 1.26 -7.84
C VAL A 503 -13.29 -0.03 -8.21
N GLU A 504 -12.64 -0.03 -9.37
CA GLU A 504 -11.83 -1.13 -9.85
C GLU A 504 -10.63 -0.59 -10.63
N ASN A 505 -9.43 -1.10 -10.32
CA ASN A 505 -8.23 -0.75 -11.07
C ASN A 505 -8.26 -1.40 -12.45
N CYS A 506 -8.07 -0.62 -13.51
CA CYS A 506 -8.03 -1.13 -14.88
C CYS A 506 -6.70 -1.82 -15.22
N GLU A 507 -5.70 -1.72 -14.36
CA GLU A 507 -4.32 -2.13 -14.61
C GLU A 507 -3.92 -3.34 -13.77
N PHE A 508 -3.40 -4.39 -14.43
CA PHE A 508 -2.78 -5.53 -13.76
C PHE A 508 -1.34 -5.25 -13.31
N ARG A 509 -0.57 -4.52 -14.12
CA ARG A 509 0.79 -4.05 -13.81
C ARG A 509 0.83 -2.53 -13.79
N LEU A 510 1.61 -1.96 -12.88
CA LEU A 510 1.72 -0.52 -12.69
C LEU A 510 3.03 0.01 -13.26
N PHE A 511 2.96 0.98 -14.16
CA PHE A 511 4.15 1.61 -14.74
C PHE A 511 4.74 2.66 -13.79
N GLN A 512 5.57 2.18 -12.84
CA GLN A 512 6.16 2.98 -11.78
C GLN A 512 7.35 3.83 -12.25
N ARG A 513 7.62 4.92 -11.52
CA ARG A 513 8.85 5.73 -11.63
C ARG A 513 9.51 5.84 -10.25
N PRO A 514 10.48 4.97 -9.93
CA PRO A 514 11.05 4.88 -8.58
C PRO A 514 12.14 5.93 -8.36
N ASP A 515 11.72 7.19 -8.21
CA ASP A 515 12.63 8.35 -8.12
C ASP A 515 13.69 8.21 -6.99
N GLU A 516 13.32 7.60 -5.85
CA GLU A 516 14.22 7.43 -4.70
C GLU A 516 15.17 6.23 -4.82
N ALA A 517 14.89 5.28 -5.73
CA ALA A 517 15.69 4.06 -5.89
C ALA A 517 17.06 4.31 -6.52
N ILE A 518 17.32 5.53 -6.99
CA ILE A 518 18.66 6.00 -7.35
C ILE A 518 19.64 5.89 -6.18
N ASN A 519 19.12 5.98 -4.95
CA ASN A 519 19.87 5.87 -3.71
C ASN A 519 19.80 4.42 -3.19
N PRO A 520 20.88 3.63 -3.25
CA PRO A 520 20.88 2.25 -2.80
C PRO A 520 20.39 2.09 -1.35
N GLY A 521 19.46 1.16 -1.13
CA GLY A 521 18.87 0.84 0.15
C GLY A 521 17.71 1.74 0.61
N MET A 522 17.39 2.80 -0.15
CA MET A 522 16.33 3.74 0.23
C MET A 522 14.93 3.25 -0.16
N ASP A 523 14.76 2.72 -1.36
CA ASP A 523 13.47 2.20 -1.85
C ASP A 523 13.51 0.66 -1.86
N LEU A 524 13.09 0.08 -0.74
CA LEU A 524 13.15 -1.37 -0.52
C LEU A 524 12.25 -2.13 -1.49
N GLN A 525 11.10 -1.56 -1.85
CA GLN A 525 10.14 -2.17 -2.76
C GLN A 525 10.69 -2.16 -4.18
N ALA A 526 11.16 -1.01 -4.67
CA ALA A 526 11.72 -0.90 -6.01
C ALA A 526 12.94 -1.81 -6.21
N GLU A 527 13.83 -1.90 -5.21
CA GLU A 527 14.96 -2.84 -5.29
C GLU A 527 14.52 -4.30 -5.31
N SER A 528 13.52 -4.68 -4.53
CA SER A 528 12.96 -6.03 -4.55
C SER A 528 12.31 -6.34 -5.91
N ASP A 529 11.56 -5.39 -6.47
CA ASP A 529 10.84 -5.58 -7.74
C ASP A 529 11.80 -5.64 -8.93
N VAL A 530 12.80 -4.75 -9.00
CA VAL A 530 13.82 -4.76 -10.07
C VAL A 530 14.72 -5.99 -9.97
N ALA A 531 14.95 -6.53 -8.77
CA ALA A 531 15.70 -7.78 -8.57
C ALA A 531 14.89 -9.05 -8.91
N SER A 532 13.60 -8.91 -9.22
CA SER A 532 12.73 -10.05 -9.56
C SER A 532 12.84 -10.45 -11.05
N HIS A 533 12.17 -11.55 -11.42
CA HIS A 533 12.16 -12.07 -12.79
C HIS A 533 10.92 -11.55 -13.53
N ASP A 534 10.93 -11.64 -14.87
CA ASP A 534 9.77 -11.35 -15.74
C ASP A 534 9.21 -9.91 -15.64
N ILE A 535 10.10 -8.95 -15.45
CA ILE A 535 9.81 -7.52 -15.37
C ILE A 535 10.02 -6.80 -16.71
N PHE A 536 9.13 -5.87 -17.02
CA PHE A 536 9.30 -4.94 -18.13
C PHE A 536 10.02 -3.69 -17.62
N LEU A 537 11.22 -3.42 -18.11
CA LEU A 537 12.01 -2.25 -17.72
C LEU A 537 12.18 -1.30 -18.91
N SER A 538 12.08 -0.01 -18.63
CA SER A 538 12.37 1.07 -19.56
C SER A 538 13.23 2.11 -18.87
N ASN A 539 14.08 2.79 -19.63
CA ASN A 539 14.92 3.90 -19.14
C ASN A 539 15.92 3.52 -18.03
N TYR A 540 16.41 2.28 -18.05
CA TYR A 540 17.61 1.86 -17.30
C TYR A 540 18.82 1.74 -18.22
N ALA A 541 20.02 1.91 -17.68
CA ALA A 541 21.24 1.61 -18.41
C ALA A 541 21.41 0.09 -18.57
N PRO A 542 21.69 -0.43 -19.77
CA PRO A 542 22.02 -1.85 -19.95
C PRO A 542 23.45 -2.08 -19.48
N LEU A 543 23.61 -2.61 -18.27
CA LEU A 543 24.91 -2.84 -17.64
C LEU A 543 25.45 -4.23 -18.05
N PRO A 544 26.69 -4.34 -18.55
CA PRO A 544 27.29 -5.65 -18.83
C PRO A 544 27.67 -6.35 -17.52
N VAL A 545 27.72 -7.69 -17.52
CA VAL A 545 28.00 -8.50 -16.31
C VAL A 545 29.33 -8.15 -15.61
N GLU A 546 30.32 -7.60 -16.33
CA GLU A 546 31.56 -7.04 -15.75
C GLU A 546 31.25 -5.95 -14.72
N LYS A 547 30.24 -5.13 -14.99
CA LYS A 547 29.82 -4.06 -14.08
C LYS A 547 29.26 -4.61 -12.78
N ALA A 548 28.57 -5.76 -12.81
CA ALA A 548 28.12 -6.42 -11.59
C ALA A 548 29.33 -6.85 -10.73
N ARG A 549 30.40 -7.37 -11.34
CA ARG A 549 31.64 -7.73 -10.61
C ARG A 549 32.29 -6.51 -9.98
N GLU A 550 32.36 -5.39 -10.69
CA GLU A 550 32.83 -4.11 -10.13
C GLU A 550 31.98 -3.67 -8.94
N MET A 551 30.65 -3.66 -9.10
CA MET A 551 29.71 -3.25 -8.05
C MET A 551 29.78 -4.13 -6.81
N VAL A 552 29.95 -5.44 -6.98
CA VAL A 552 30.15 -6.39 -5.86
C VAL A 552 31.51 -6.17 -5.18
N SER A 553 32.55 -5.85 -5.95
CA SER A 553 33.88 -5.56 -5.38
C SER A 553 33.95 -4.23 -4.62
N ASP A 554 33.13 -3.24 -4.99
CA ASP A 554 32.91 -2.03 -4.20
C ASP A 554 32.07 -2.34 -2.96
N THR A 555 32.75 -2.83 -1.93
CA THR A 555 32.12 -3.31 -0.69
C THR A 555 31.27 -2.22 0.00
N LEU A 556 31.64 -0.94 -0.14
CA LEU A 556 30.91 0.16 0.48
C LEU A 556 29.60 0.45 -0.26
N LEU A 557 29.61 0.41 -1.58
CA LEU A 557 28.39 0.55 -2.38
C LEU A 557 27.50 -0.70 -2.23
N PHE A 558 28.08 -1.89 -2.39
CA PHE A 558 27.37 -3.16 -2.29
C PHE A 558 26.62 -3.31 -0.96
N GLY A 559 27.26 -2.90 0.14
CA GLY A 559 26.67 -2.96 1.48
C GLY A 559 25.48 -2.02 1.70
N LYS A 560 25.23 -1.05 0.81
CA LYS A 560 24.07 -0.15 0.89
C LYS A 560 22.81 -0.74 0.27
N PHE A 561 22.95 -1.60 -0.74
CA PHE A 561 21.80 -2.26 -1.37
C PHE A 561 21.07 -3.17 -0.39
N THR A 562 19.78 -3.37 -0.63
CA THR A 562 18.95 -4.35 0.09
C THR A 562 19.39 -5.78 -0.24
N GLU A 563 19.03 -6.73 0.62
CA GLU A 563 19.38 -8.15 0.44
C GLU A 563 18.90 -8.73 -0.93
N PRO A 564 17.67 -8.42 -1.44
CA PRO A 564 17.26 -8.86 -2.77
C PRO A 564 18.20 -8.36 -3.88
N MET A 565 18.52 -7.07 -3.90
CA MET A 565 19.39 -6.49 -4.92
C MET A 565 20.84 -7.00 -4.79
N GLN A 566 21.34 -7.21 -3.57
CA GLN A 566 22.64 -7.84 -3.35
C GLN A 566 22.71 -9.25 -3.95
N LYS A 567 21.69 -10.09 -3.72
CA LYS A 567 21.60 -11.43 -4.32
C LYS A 567 21.54 -11.36 -5.84
N PHE A 568 20.76 -10.43 -6.38
CA PHE A 568 20.66 -10.21 -7.82
C PHE A 568 22.01 -9.83 -8.44
N LEU A 569 22.73 -8.89 -7.84
CA LEU A 569 24.07 -8.47 -8.29
C LEU A 569 25.10 -9.60 -8.20
N LEU A 570 25.06 -10.42 -7.14
CA LEU A 570 25.91 -11.61 -7.03
C LEU A 570 25.62 -12.62 -8.15
N ASN A 571 24.35 -12.86 -8.45
CA ASN A 571 23.95 -13.76 -9.54
C ASN A 571 24.37 -13.21 -10.91
N ALA A 572 24.24 -11.90 -11.14
CA ALA A 572 24.70 -11.24 -12.37
C ALA A 572 26.22 -11.30 -12.51
N ALA A 573 26.98 -11.09 -11.42
CA ALA A 573 28.43 -11.17 -11.39
C ALA A 573 28.96 -12.60 -11.68
N ALA A 574 28.17 -13.62 -11.35
CA ALA A 574 28.47 -15.02 -11.63
C ALA A 574 28.22 -15.45 -13.09
N GLN A 575 27.49 -14.65 -13.88
CA GLN A 575 27.30 -14.93 -15.31
C GLN A 575 28.56 -14.61 -16.11
N GLU A 576 28.77 -15.31 -17.22
CA GLU A 576 29.90 -15.06 -18.13
C GLU A 576 29.64 -13.90 -19.08
N THR A 577 28.43 -13.80 -19.62
CA THR A 577 28.00 -12.78 -20.58
C THR A 577 26.57 -12.32 -20.29
N GLY A 578 26.15 -11.21 -20.88
CA GLY A 578 24.79 -10.68 -20.80
C GLY A 578 24.71 -9.27 -20.24
N TYR A 579 23.48 -8.81 -20.03
CA TYR A 579 23.16 -7.49 -19.50
C TYR A 579 22.20 -7.58 -18.32
N PHE A 580 22.27 -6.60 -17.44
CA PHE A 580 21.34 -6.41 -16.34
C PHE A 580 21.00 -4.92 -16.17
N ALA A 581 19.96 -4.62 -15.39
CA ALA A 581 19.62 -3.29 -14.95
C ALA A 581 19.76 -3.19 -13.43
N CYS A 582 20.09 -2.02 -12.91
CA CYS A 582 20.17 -1.77 -11.48
C CYS A 582 19.43 -0.48 -11.12
N THR A 583 18.78 -0.46 -9.95
CA THR A 583 17.98 0.67 -9.46
C THR A 583 18.76 1.98 -9.43
N ASN A 584 20.04 1.93 -9.09
CA ASN A 584 20.92 3.11 -9.02
C ASN A 584 21.53 3.52 -10.37
N SER A 585 21.14 2.87 -11.48
CA SER A 585 21.74 3.10 -12.80
C SER A 585 20.66 3.35 -13.87
N PRO A 586 19.95 4.50 -13.83
CA PRO A 586 19.06 4.92 -14.90
C PRO A 586 19.79 5.08 -16.23
N ARG A 587 19.04 5.12 -17.33
CA ARG A 587 19.56 5.44 -18.65
C ARG A 587 20.24 6.81 -18.63
N ILE A 588 21.38 6.92 -19.29
CA ILE A 588 22.06 8.20 -19.49
C ILE A 588 21.51 8.89 -20.75
N VAL A 589 21.07 10.15 -20.60
CA VAL A 589 20.61 11.03 -21.68
C VAL A 589 21.43 12.31 -21.61
N ASN A 590 22.12 12.65 -22.70
CA ASN A 590 23.01 13.83 -22.75
C ASN A 590 24.08 13.90 -21.64
N GLY A 591 24.54 12.74 -21.15
CA GLY A 591 25.59 12.65 -20.13
C GLY A 591 25.07 12.60 -18.68
N GLU A 592 23.75 12.71 -18.46
CA GLU A 592 23.15 12.66 -17.13
C GLU A 592 22.15 11.50 -17.00
N PRO A 593 21.97 10.92 -15.80
CA PRO A 593 20.86 10.02 -15.53
C PRO A 593 19.53 10.68 -15.85
N THR A 594 18.64 9.93 -16.52
CA THR A 594 17.31 10.39 -16.95
C THR A 594 16.36 10.74 -15.80
#